data_AF-A0A852VAI4-F1
#
_entry.id   AF-A0A852VAI4-F1
#
_cell.length_a   1.000
_cell.length_b   1.000
_cell.length_c   1.000
_cell.angle_alpha   90.00
_cell.angle_beta   90.00
_cell.angle_gamma   90.00
#
_symmetry.space_group_name_H-M   'P 1'
#
loop_
_entity.id
_entity.type
_entity.pdbx_description
1 polymer ?
#
loop_
_entity_poly.entity_id
_entity_poly.type
_entity_poly.pdbx_seq_one_letter_code
_entity_poly.pdbx_strand_id
1 'polypeptide(L)'
;MNEAPIGCTHAEDGRLKAVLAVTVFDPTTKTILNWQIDDMVSKVVHVHLMHEPNHKPPTAEEAAEQMKRAQVAARTQKNDEVRIESLGSKTVAGVQVEGVRRVRTIPAGEEGNELPMEVIDEQWSSKALSLTLLRIDDDPRRGRTTVEFEDLSLSEPDPAVFAAPAGYKIVEQRQVETTVAP
;
A
#
# COMPACT_ATOMS: atom_id res chain seq x y z
N MET A 1 -2.30 -3.54 -10.59
CA MET A 1 -3.78 -3.61 -10.57
C MET A 1 -4.22 -3.94 -9.17
N ASN A 2 -5.34 -3.37 -8.73
CA ASN A 2 -5.98 -3.66 -7.46
C ASN A 2 -7.45 -3.98 -7.72
N GLU A 3 -7.97 -5.01 -7.06
CA GLU A 3 -9.37 -5.41 -7.10
C GLU A 3 -9.86 -5.55 -5.68
N ALA A 4 -10.89 -4.78 -5.31
CA ALA A 4 -11.38 -4.73 -3.95
C ALA A 4 -12.92 -4.75 -3.92
N PRO A 5 -13.53 -5.50 -2.98
CA PRO A 5 -14.98 -5.44 -2.79
C PRO A 5 -15.39 -4.07 -2.26
N ILE A 6 -16.40 -3.47 -2.89
CA ILE A 6 -16.97 -2.18 -2.49
C ILE A 6 -18.44 -2.27 -2.04
N GLY A 7 -19.06 -3.45 -2.16
CA GLY A 7 -20.44 -3.69 -1.74
C GLY A 7 -20.99 -5.02 -2.25
N CYS A 8 -22.29 -5.22 -2.10
CA CYS A 8 -23.02 -6.37 -2.65
C CYS A 8 -24.30 -5.90 -3.37
N THR A 9 -24.64 -6.56 -4.47
CA THR A 9 -25.91 -6.38 -5.22
C THR A 9 -26.68 -7.69 -5.27
N HIS A 10 -27.99 -7.62 -5.53
CA HIS A 10 -28.80 -8.82 -5.76
C HIS A 10 -28.72 -9.18 -7.24
N ALA A 11 -28.29 -10.41 -7.52
CA ALA A 11 -28.33 -10.98 -8.85
C ALA A 11 -29.79 -11.33 -9.25
N GLU A 12 -30.03 -11.59 -10.54
CA GLU A 12 -31.36 -11.97 -11.05
C GLU A 12 -31.93 -13.24 -10.39
N ASP A 13 -31.06 -14.12 -9.87
CA ASP A 13 -31.44 -15.32 -9.12
C ASP A 13 -31.72 -15.05 -7.62
N GLY A 14 -31.68 -13.79 -7.19
CA GLY A 14 -31.90 -13.34 -5.82
C GLY A 14 -30.70 -13.52 -4.88
N ARG A 15 -29.57 -14.05 -5.36
CA ARG A 15 -28.35 -14.21 -4.54
C ARG A 15 -27.58 -12.91 -4.45
N LEU A 16 -26.94 -12.68 -3.30
CA LEU A 16 -26.01 -11.57 -3.14
C LEU A 16 -24.72 -11.86 -3.89
N LYS A 17 -24.32 -10.92 -4.75
CA LYS A 17 -23.06 -10.93 -5.50
C LYS A 17 -22.23 -9.72 -5.08
N ALA A 18 -20.93 -9.91 -4.88
CA ALA A 18 -20.03 -8.80 -4.54
C ALA A 18 -19.85 -7.87 -5.75
N VAL A 19 -19.87 -6.57 -5.48
CA VAL A 19 -19.44 -5.54 -6.42
C VAL A 19 -17.97 -5.27 -6.17
N LEU A 20 -17.16 -5.38 -7.22
CA LEU A 20 -15.71 -5.20 -7.14
C LEU A 20 -15.33 -3.89 -7.84
N ALA A 21 -14.52 -3.06 -7.18
CA ALA A 21 -13.84 -1.96 -7.82
C ALA A 21 -12.47 -2.43 -8.31
N VAL A 22 -12.17 -2.15 -9.57
CA VAL A 22 -10.89 -2.45 -10.17
C VAL A 22 -10.18 -1.15 -10.53
N THR A 23 -8.92 -1.06 -10.10
CA THR A 23 -8.02 0.03 -10.44
C THR A 23 -6.77 -0.52 -11.11
N VAL A 24 -6.46 -0.03 -12.31
CA VAL A 24 -5.21 -0.32 -13.01
C VAL A 24 -4.38 0.96 -13.08
N PHE A 25 -3.16 0.87 -12.56
CA PHE A 25 -2.17 1.93 -12.62
C PHE A 25 -1.12 1.55 -13.66
N ASP A 26 -0.95 2.38 -14.68
CA ASP A 26 0.08 2.22 -15.70
C ASP A 26 1.08 3.39 -15.60
N PRO A 27 2.29 3.15 -15.05
CA PRO A 27 3.31 4.19 -14.93
C PRO A 27 3.96 4.58 -16.27
N THR A 28 3.86 3.74 -17.29
CA THR A 28 4.44 3.95 -18.63
C THR A 28 3.62 4.96 -19.41
N THR A 29 2.29 4.78 -19.44
CA THR A 29 1.36 5.70 -20.12
C THR A 29 0.87 6.83 -19.23
N LYS A 30 1.22 6.80 -17.94
CA LYS A 30 0.73 7.72 -16.91
C LYS A 30 -0.79 7.73 -16.80
N THR A 31 -1.41 6.55 -16.85
CA THR A 31 -2.87 6.43 -16.77
C THR A 31 -3.32 5.64 -15.54
N ILE A 32 -4.49 5.99 -15.04
CA ILE A 32 -5.24 5.23 -14.05
C ILE A 32 -6.59 4.88 -14.67
N LEU A 33 -6.87 3.59 -14.79
CA LEU A 33 -8.16 3.09 -15.23
C LEU A 33 -8.96 2.63 -14.02
N ASN A 34 -10.23 3.01 -13.96
CA ASN A 34 -11.16 2.61 -12.91
C ASN A 34 -12.46 2.06 -13.51
N TRP A 35 -12.91 0.91 -13.04
CA TRP A 35 -14.23 0.37 -13.36
C TRP A 35 -14.79 -0.48 -12.23
N GLN A 36 -16.09 -0.78 -12.30
CA GLN A 36 -16.77 -1.67 -11.37
C GLN A 36 -17.21 -2.94 -12.08
N ILE A 37 -17.06 -4.08 -11.42
CA ILE A 37 -17.64 -5.36 -11.84
C ILE A 37 -18.96 -5.53 -11.08
N ASP A 38 -20.06 -5.24 -11.76
CA ASP A 38 -21.42 -5.43 -11.30
C ASP A 38 -22.38 -5.57 -12.49
N ASP A 39 -23.49 -6.26 -12.28
CA ASP A 39 -24.49 -6.52 -13.31
C ASP A 39 -25.57 -5.42 -13.37
N MET A 40 -25.66 -4.55 -12.34
CA MET A 40 -26.68 -3.51 -12.23
C MET A 40 -26.22 -2.11 -12.68
N VAL A 41 -24.92 -1.84 -12.74
CA VAL A 41 -24.37 -0.53 -13.15
C VAL A 41 -23.92 -0.51 -14.61
N SER A 42 -23.80 0.71 -15.15
CA SER A 42 -23.23 0.89 -16.48
C SER A 42 -21.79 0.39 -16.51
N LYS A 43 -21.49 -0.52 -17.45
CA LYS A 43 -20.15 -1.02 -17.72
C LYS A 43 -19.31 0.09 -18.37
N VAL A 44 -18.70 0.92 -17.54
CA VAL A 44 -17.89 2.07 -17.97
C VAL A 44 -16.51 2.00 -17.33
N VAL A 45 -15.49 2.27 -18.14
CA VAL A 45 -14.10 2.43 -17.69
C VAL A 45 -13.77 3.90 -17.75
N HIS A 46 -13.43 4.47 -16.61
CA HIS A 46 -12.91 5.82 -16.53
C HIS A 46 -11.39 5.79 -16.66
N VAL A 47 -10.86 6.48 -17.67
CA VAL A 47 -9.43 6.66 -17.86
C VAL A 47 -9.06 8.05 -17.41
N HIS A 48 -8.16 8.14 -16.44
CA HIS A 48 -7.60 9.39 -15.93
C HIS A 48 -6.12 9.43 -16.24
N LEU A 49 -5.63 10.60 -16.65
CA LEU A 49 -4.21 10.88 -16.62
C LEU A 49 -3.78 11.06 -15.17
N MET A 50 -2.63 10.49 -14.83
CA MET A 50 -1.98 10.79 -13.57
C MET A 50 -1.61 12.27 -13.59
N HIS A 51 -2.28 13.05 -12.75
CA HIS A 51 -1.83 14.40 -12.47
C HIS A 51 -0.52 14.28 -11.71
N GLU A 52 0.56 14.74 -12.33
CA GLU A 52 1.68 15.17 -11.53
C GLU A 52 1.14 16.25 -10.59
N PRO A 53 1.29 16.08 -9.28
CA PRO A 53 0.94 17.16 -8.38
C PRO A 53 1.69 18.39 -8.87
N ASN A 54 0.99 19.49 -9.12
CA ASN A 54 1.62 20.78 -9.39
C ASN A 54 2.19 21.33 -8.06
N HIS A 55 3.05 20.54 -7.44
CA HIS A 55 3.82 20.93 -6.26
C HIS A 55 5.11 21.50 -6.80
N LYS A 56 5.21 22.84 -6.76
CA LYS A 56 6.51 23.50 -6.85
C LYS A 56 7.43 22.79 -5.86
N PRO A 57 8.57 22.23 -6.31
CA PRO A 57 9.50 21.58 -5.39
C PRO A 57 9.83 22.57 -4.27
N PRO A 58 9.91 22.11 -3.01
CA PRO A 58 10.19 23.00 -1.91
C PRO A 58 11.49 23.75 -2.19
N THR A 59 11.48 25.04 -1.94
CA THR A 59 12.71 25.83 -1.92
C THR A 59 13.66 25.24 -0.86
N ALA A 60 14.95 25.54 -0.98
CA ALA A 60 15.94 25.06 -0.02
C ALA A 60 15.61 25.46 1.43
N GLU A 61 14.97 26.62 1.61
CA GLU A 61 14.53 27.13 2.91
C GLU A 61 13.34 26.33 3.46
N GLU A 62 12.31 26.08 2.63
CA GLU A 62 11.16 25.25 3.02
C GLU A 62 11.58 23.80 3.33
N ALA A 63 12.50 23.24 2.55
CA ALA A 63 13.05 21.92 2.79
C ALA A 63 13.84 21.87 4.12
N ALA A 64 14.65 22.89 4.41
CA ALA A 64 15.38 23.00 5.67
C ALA A 64 14.42 23.13 6.87
N GLU A 65 13.33 23.90 6.72
CA GLU A 65 12.32 24.03 7.76
C GLU A 65 11.56 22.71 7.98
N GLN A 66 11.21 21.99 6.92
CA GLN A 66 10.61 20.66 7.00
C GLN A 66 11.54 19.66 7.70
N MET A 67 12.83 19.62 7.35
CA MET A 67 13.81 18.79 8.05
C MET A 67 13.91 19.16 9.53
N LYS A 68 13.88 20.46 9.86
CA LYS A 68 13.90 20.92 11.25
C LYS A 68 12.63 20.50 12.01
N ARG A 69 11.46 20.60 11.40
CA ARG A 69 10.18 20.12 11.97
C ARG A 69 10.20 18.61 12.19
N ALA A 70 10.71 17.84 11.23
CA ALA A 70 10.87 16.39 11.36
C ALA A 70 11.85 16.02 12.49
N GLN A 71 12.96 16.75 12.62
CA GLN A 71 13.91 16.55 13.73
C GLN A 71 13.30 16.91 15.09
N VAL A 72 12.50 17.97 15.17
CA VAL A 72 11.79 18.32 16.40
C VAL A 72 10.74 17.26 16.74
N ALA A 73 9.96 16.79 15.76
CA ALA A 73 8.99 15.71 15.94
C ALA A 73 9.65 14.39 16.38
N ALA A 74 10.82 14.07 15.82
CA ALA A 74 11.62 12.92 16.25
C ALA A 74 12.16 13.07 17.67
N ARG A 75 12.42 14.31 18.14
CA ARG A 75 12.86 14.59 19.52
C ARG A 75 11.72 14.55 20.53
N THR A 76 10.48 14.82 20.12
CA THR A 76 9.30 14.74 20.99
C THR A 76 8.67 13.34 21.05
N GLN A 77 9.03 12.42 20.15
CA GLN A 77 8.73 11.01 20.37
C GLN A 77 9.52 10.53 21.59
N LYS A 78 8.80 10.13 22.65
CA LYS A 78 9.36 9.40 23.80
C LYS A 78 10.18 8.27 23.20
N ASN A 79 11.49 8.28 23.44
CA ASN A 79 12.41 7.31 22.86
C ASN A 79 12.15 5.97 23.57
N ASP A 80 11.07 5.28 23.20
CA ASP A 80 10.87 3.90 23.57
C ASP A 80 12.12 3.16 23.13
N GLU A 81 12.71 2.37 24.02
CA GLU A 81 13.94 1.66 23.72
C GLU A 81 13.66 0.66 22.59
N VAL A 82 14.03 1.03 21.37
CA VAL A 82 13.91 0.18 20.18
C VAL A 82 15.25 -0.48 19.92
N ARG A 83 15.31 -1.80 20.11
CA ARG A 83 16.44 -2.63 19.74
C ARG A 83 16.28 -3.10 18.29
N ILE A 84 17.31 -2.92 17.48
CA ILE A 84 17.33 -3.38 16.08
C ILE A 84 18.33 -4.52 15.95
N GLU A 85 17.89 -5.64 15.38
CA GLU A 85 18.68 -6.84 15.17
C GLU A 85 18.71 -7.22 13.68
N SER A 86 19.89 -7.56 13.17
CA SER A 86 20.01 -8.18 11.85
C SER A 86 19.77 -9.69 11.99
N LEU A 87 18.86 -10.23 11.18
CA LEU A 87 18.50 -11.65 11.19
C LEU A 87 19.27 -12.46 10.13
N GLY A 88 20.13 -11.81 9.36
CA GLY A 88 20.84 -12.42 8.24
C GLY A 88 19.93 -12.54 7.01
N SER A 89 20.11 -13.60 6.24
CA SER A 89 19.46 -13.78 4.95
C SER A 89 18.77 -15.13 4.82
N LYS A 90 17.66 -15.19 4.07
CA LYS A 90 16.94 -16.43 3.73
C LYS A 90 16.25 -16.33 2.38
N THR A 91 15.60 -17.40 1.93
CA THR A 91 14.78 -17.39 0.73
C THR A 91 13.29 -17.33 1.09
N VAL A 92 12.52 -16.47 0.43
CA VAL A 92 11.05 -16.36 0.51
C VAL A 92 10.50 -16.26 -0.91
N ALA A 93 9.49 -17.06 -1.26
CA ALA A 93 8.94 -17.16 -2.63
C ALA A 93 10.03 -17.33 -3.71
N GLY A 94 11.07 -18.14 -3.45
CA GLY A 94 12.19 -18.35 -4.37
C GLY A 94 13.17 -17.17 -4.50
N VAL A 95 12.96 -16.07 -3.76
CA VAL A 95 13.81 -14.88 -3.79
C VAL A 95 14.64 -14.74 -2.52
N GLN A 96 15.92 -14.42 -2.68
CA GLN A 96 16.82 -14.08 -1.58
C GLN A 96 16.38 -12.77 -0.91
N VAL A 97 16.18 -12.82 0.41
CA VAL A 97 15.80 -11.70 1.27
C VAL A 97 16.75 -11.58 2.45
N GLU A 98 16.83 -10.37 3.02
CA GLU A 98 17.53 -10.07 4.26
C GLU A 98 16.54 -9.62 5.33
N GLY A 99 16.74 -10.10 6.56
CA GLY A 99 15.84 -9.88 7.68
C GLY A 99 16.34 -8.84 8.66
N VAL A 100 15.45 -7.97 9.12
CA VAL A 100 15.67 -7.04 10.23
C VAL A 100 14.53 -7.21 11.23
N ARG A 101 14.86 -7.30 12.51
CA ARG A 101 13.90 -7.29 13.63
C ARG A 101 14.04 -5.99 14.41
N ARG A 102 12.90 -5.39 14.74
CA ARG A 102 12.78 -4.29 15.68
C ARG A 102 12.00 -4.77 16.88
N VAL A 103 12.56 -4.58 18.07
CA VAL A 103 11.93 -4.90 19.35
C VAL A 103 11.74 -3.61 20.12
N ARG A 104 10.50 -3.27 20.44
CA ARG A 104 10.14 -2.13 21.29
C ARG A 104 9.65 -2.63 22.64
N THR A 105 10.29 -2.19 23.70
CA THR A 105 9.87 -2.54 25.07
C THR A 105 8.90 -1.50 25.61
N ILE A 106 7.72 -1.95 26.02
CA ILE A 106 6.76 -1.19 26.82
C ILE A 106 7.06 -1.49 28.29
N PRO A 107 7.52 -0.51 29.09
CA PRO A 107 7.81 -0.71 30.51
C PRO A 107 6.58 -1.17 31.32
N ALA A 108 6.82 -1.79 32.48
CA ALA A 108 5.75 -2.10 33.42
C ALA A 108 4.98 -0.83 33.84
N GLY A 109 3.66 -0.91 33.89
CA GLY A 109 2.75 0.14 34.35
C GLY A 109 2.36 1.19 33.32
N GLU A 110 2.96 1.23 32.12
CA GLU A 110 2.68 2.26 31.12
C GLU A 110 1.35 2.03 30.38
N GLU A 111 1.00 0.78 30.09
CA GLU A 111 -0.21 0.41 29.33
C GLU A 111 -1.16 -0.47 30.16
N GLY A 112 -1.12 -0.32 31.49
CA GLY A 112 -1.87 -1.18 32.42
C GLY A 112 -1.30 -2.60 32.57
N ASN A 113 -0.07 -2.82 32.10
CA ASN A 113 0.67 -4.07 32.21
C ASN A 113 1.46 -4.14 33.52
N GLU A 114 1.46 -5.29 34.19
CA GLU A 114 2.23 -5.49 35.44
C GLU A 114 3.72 -5.77 35.19
N LEU A 115 4.05 -6.33 34.01
CA LEU A 115 5.40 -6.66 33.57
C LEU A 115 5.71 -5.98 32.23
N PRO A 116 6.99 -5.69 31.91
CA PRO A 116 7.34 -5.14 30.60
C PRO A 116 6.88 -6.04 29.45
N MET A 117 6.45 -5.45 28.34
CA MET A 117 6.01 -6.16 27.13
C MET A 117 6.92 -5.82 25.96
N GLU A 118 7.31 -6.82 25.19
CA GLU A 118 8.05 -6.61 23.94
C GLU A 118 7.09 -6.64 22.75
N VAL A 119 7.14 -5.61 21.90
CA VAL A 119 6.46 -5.56 20.60
C VAL A 119 7.51 -5.76 19.52
N ILE A 120 7.29 -6.73 18.64
CA ILE A 120 8.26 -7.17 17.63
C ILE A 120 7.71 -6.89 16.23
N ASP A 121 8.50 -6.20 15.41
CA ASP A 121 8.27 -6.08 13.96
C ASP A 121 9.48 -6.67 13.23
N GLU A 122 9.27 -7.75 12.49
CA GLU A 122 10.27 -8.35 11.60
C GLU A 122 9.92 -8.08 10.15
N GLN A 123 10.92 -7.70 9.37
CA GLN A 123 10.80 -7.47 7.94
C GLN A 123 11.89 -8.21 7.19
N TRP A 124 11.48 -8.91 6.14
CA TRP A 124 12.36 -9.64 5.25
C TRP A 124 12.21 -9.07 3.84
N SER A 125 13.26 -8.39 3.36
CA SER A 125 13.21 -7.61 2.13
C SER A 125 14.24 -8.09 1.10
N SER A 126 13.84 -8.12 -0.17
CA SER A 126 14.73 -8.37 -1.29
C SER A 126 15.34 -7.06 -1.75
N LYS A 127 16.67 -6.96 -1.70
CA LYS A 127 17.40 -5.82 -2.28
C LYS A 127 17.25 -5.74 -3.79
N ALA A 128 17.21 -6.88 -4.46
CA ALA A 128 17.11 -6.96 -5.92
C ALA A 128 15.78 -6.41 -6.45
N LEU A 129 14.68 -6.70 -5.73
CA LEU A 129 13.34 -6.26 -6.12
C LEU A 129 12.89 -4.98 -5.41
N SER A 130 13.61 -4.55 -4.37
CA SER A 130 13.18 -3.47 -3.47
C SER A 130 11.79 -3.71 -2.86
N LEU A 131 11.49 -4.98 -2.53
CA LEU A 131 10.21 -5.43 -1.98
C LEU A 131 10.41 -6.12 -0.63
N THR A 132 9.46 -5.95 0.29
CA THR A 132 9.35 -6.76 1.51
C THR A 132 8.45 -7.95 1.24
N LEU A 133 9.01 -9.15 1.31
CA LEU A 133 8.32 -10.40 0.96
C LEU A 133 7.76 -11.14 2.18
N LEU A 134 8.23 -10.81 3.38
CA LEU A 134 7.67 -11.33 4.61
C LEU A 134 7.73 -10.25 5.69
N ARG A 135 6.61 -10.09 6.39
CA ARG A 135 6.48 -9.24 7.58
C ARG A 135 5.83 -10.02 8.71
N ILE A 136 6.40 -9.93 9.90
CA ILE A 136 5.83 -10.49 11.12
C ILE A 136 5.66 -9.35 12.11
N ASP A 137 4.44 -9.16 12.58
CA ASP A 137 4.09 -8.25 13.67
C ASP A 137 3.66 -9.11 14.86
N ASP A 138 4.35 -9.02 15.98
CA ASP A 138 4.07 -9.77 17.21
C ASP A 138 3.89 -8.76 18.35
N ASP A 139 2.63 -8.43 18.66
CA ASP A 139 2.26 -7.52 19.74
C ASP A 139 1.42 -8.29 20.76
N PRO A 140 1.90 -8.50 22.00
CA PRO A 140 1.15 -9.22 23.04
C PRO A 140 -0.26 -8.68 23.29
N ARG A 141 -0.54 -7.42 22.92
CA ARG A 141 -1.85 -6.78 23.09
C ARG A 141 -2.84 -7.11 21.96
N ARG A 142 -2.37 -7.50 20.78
CA ARG A 142 -3.20 -7.75 19.58
C ARG A 142 -2.96 -9.11 18.93
N GLY A 143 -1.96 -9.85 19.38
CA GLY A 143 -1.53 -11.14 18.83
C GLY A 143 -0.46 -10.99 17.76
N ARG A 144 -0.22 -12.11 17.06
CA ARG A 144 0.79 -12.21 16.01
C ARG A 144 0.15 -12.24 14.63
N THR A 145 0.60 -11.36 13.75
CA THR A 145 0.21 -11.32 12.34
C THR A 145 1.44 -11.62 11.48
N THR A 146 1.29 -12.51 10.50
CA THR A 146 2.32 -12.79 9.50
C THR A 146 1.75 -12.55 8.12
N VAL A 147 2.44 -11.74 7.33
CA VAL A 147 2.12 -11.46 5.93
C VAL A 147 3.29 -11.93 5.10
N GLU A 148 3.07 -12.92 4.25
CA GLU A 148 4.10 -13.57 3.44
C GLU A 148 3.65 -13.67 1.99
N PHE A 149 4.60 -13.49 1.07
CA PHE A 149 4.41 -13.86 -0.33
C PHE A 149 4.63 -15.35 -0.47
N GLU A 150 3.59 -16.09 -0.84
CA GLU A 150 3.67 -17.55 -1.06
C GLU A 150 4.21 -17.87 -2.46
N ASP A 151 3.73 -17.13 -3.46
CA ASP A 151 4.12 -17.26 -4.86
C ASP A 151 4.50 -15.89 -5.44
N LEU A 152 5.56 -15.89 -6.25
CA LEU A 152 6.08 -14.70 -6.92
C LEU A 152 6.61 -15.08 -8.29
N SER A 153 5.92 -14.63 -9.33
CA SER A 153 6.44 -14.69 -10.70
C SER A 153 7.06 -13.34 -11.08
N LEU A 154 8.28 -13.39 -11.63
CA LEU A 154 8.96 -12.24 -12.23
C LEU A 154 8.79 -12.17 -13.76
N SER A 155 7.99 -13.07 -14.34
CA SER A 155 7.63 -12.99 -15.76
C SER A 155 6.70 -11.82 -16.02
N GLU A 156 6.77 -11.26 -17.22
CA GLU A 156 5.78 -10.28 -17.69
C GLU A 156 4.37 -10.91 -17.60
N PRO A 157 3.42 -10.31 -16.87
CA PRO A 157 2.04 -10.75 -16.88
C PRO A 157 1.40 -10.52 -18.26
N ASP A 158 0.40 -11.33 -18.62
CA ASP A 158 -0.35 -11.13 -19.85
C ASP A 158 -1.03 -9.74 -19.83
N PRO A 159 -0.75 -8.83 -20.79
CA PRO A 159 -1.36 -7.50 -20.84
C PRO A 159 -2.89 -7.53 -20.79
N ALA A 160 -3.53 -8.60 -21.27
CA ALA A 160 -4.97 -8.74 -21.28
C ALA A 160 -5.60 -8.74 -19.87
N VAL A 161 -4.85 -9.12 -18.82
CA VAL A 161 -5.37 -9.12 -17.44
C VAL A 161 -5.54 -7.70 -16.87
N PHE A 162 -4.88 -6.72 -17.48
CA PHE A 162 -5.00 -5.30 -17.12
C PHE A 162 -6.00 -4.56 -17.99
N ALA A 163 -6.55 -5.21 -19.02
CA ALA A 163 -7.56 -4.64 -19.87
C ALA A 163 -8.94 -4.74 -19.23
N ALA A 164 -9.80 -3.76 -19.52
CA ALA A 164 -11.19 -3.85 -19.13
C ALA A 164 -11.89 -5.01 -19.88
N PRO A 165 -12.86 -5.69 -19.25
CA PRO A 165 -13.61 -6.75 -19.91
C PRO A 165 -14.37 -6.26 -21.14
N ALA A 166 -14.69 -7.20 -22.05
CA ALA A 166 -15.53 -6.89 -23.20
C ALA A 166 -16.90 -6.34 -22.77
N GLY A 167 -17.41 -5.35 -23.52
CA GLY A 167 -18.69 -4.70 -23.25
C GLY A 167 -18.61 -3.47 -22.33
N TYR A 168 -17.43 -3.14 -21.80
CA TYR A 168 -17.20 -1.86 -21.14
C TYR A 168 -17.00 -0.74 -22.16
N LYS A 169 -17.64 0.41 -21.91
CA LYS A 169 -17.41 1.64 -22.67
C LYS A 169 -16.28 2.44 -22.03
N ILE A 170 -15.28 2.82 -22.81
CA ILE A 170 -14.15 3.62 -22.33
C ILE A 170 -14.54 5.10 -22.38
N VAL A 171 -14.36 5.80 -21.27
CA VAL A 171 -14.55 7.25 -21.16
C VAL A 171 -13.25 7.87 -20.69
N GLU A 172 -12.59 8.61 -21.59
CA GLU A 172 -11.45 9.43 -21.23
C GLU A 172 -11.92 10.67 -20.46
N GLN A 173 -11.53 10.78 -19.21
CA GLN A 173 -11.75 11.99 -18.43
C GLN A 173 -10.57 12.93 -18.64
N ARG A 174 -10.68 13.77 -19.67
CA ARG A 174 -9.77 14.90 -19.87
C ARG A 174 -10.13 15.95 -18.81
N GLN A 175 -9.22 16.21 -17.85
CA GLN A 175 -9.45 17.31 -16.91
C GLN A 175 -9.57 18.61 -17.72
N VAL A 176 -10.72 19.27 -17.60
CA VAL A 176 -10.86 20.65 -18.04
C VAL A 176 -10.09 21.47 -17.01
N GLU A 177 -8.91 21.96 -17.39
CA GLU A 177 -8.21 22.99 -16.62
C GLU A 177 -9.19 24.14 -16.42
N THR A 178 -9.71 24.27 -15.20
CA THR A 178 -10.50 25.44 -14.82
C THR A 178 -9.50 26.55 -14.62
N THR A 179 -9.12 27.23 -15.71
CA THR A 179 -8.40 28.49 -15.68
C THR A 179 -9.26 29.47 -14.90
N VAL A 180 -8.93 29.68 -13.62
CA VAL A 180 -9.44 30.83 -12.88
C VAL A 180 -8.74 32.05 -13.48
N ALA A 181 -9.48 32.76 -14.33
CA ALA A 181 -9.04 34.00 -14.96
C ALA A 181 -8.74 35.08 -13.90
N PRO A 182 -7.82 36.03 -14.18
CA PRO A 182 -7.26 36.96 -13.19
C PRO A 182 -8.24 37.96 -12.61
#